data_AF-A0A399XFD3-F1
#
_entry.id   AF-A0A399XFD3-F1
#
_cell.length_a   1.000
_cell.length_b   1.000
_cell.length_c   1.000
_cell.angle_alpha   90.00
_cell.angle_beta   90.00
_cell.angle_gamma   90.00
#
_symmetry.space_group_name_H-M   'P 1'
#
loop_
_entity.id
_entity.type
_entity.pdbx_description
1 polymer ?
#
loop_
_entity_poly.entity_id
_entity_poly.type
_entity_poly.pdbx_seq_one_letter_code
_entity_poly.pdbx_strand_id
1 'polypeptide(L)'
;MYLILGCDEISCVLARILSRSGEETLVIGNNEAVFLGLKEPNLRVMTADIHTLDFDSLPIKNTIAFILLQKTHRDNLTLANRLRKLFPDKFILSQATDEMEGAELSENGVDRTVQTARIIIDAILNELETAKLKRSVFSLVSVIQAAANKGVAIFLQDNPDPDAIASGFALKRIAEKYNIKSNIYYGGNIGRQQNKTLVNLLETDLTRLKTTEEVLKIVSSAGKVALIEASIPSKNNILPLHTIPHIVIDHHQTDLSLVKGEFIEILPKIGATSTIMTRYLRHLDIVPDPPLATALRYGIRVDTGGFTRNTTTEDLEAAAYLSPLLDTALLNQIENPPMSAETMDIIGRTIRNREIRGSYLISFVEFITDRDALPQAAELMLQMEGVSTVLVFGIDKDKVQLSARSVDSRINLAFLLQKAFGFMNAGGHANMAAGCVDLGIFGDVNDKKSLSRITFDAVRKKFFSAAGIDLEKREIPDELELIASNSIKN
;
A
#
# COMPACT_ATOMS: atom_id res chain seq x y z
N MET A 1 -41.02 18.45 2.52
CA MET A 1 -41.38 18.78 1.13
C MET A 1 -40.18 19.36 0.39
N TYR A 2 -39.99 19.01 -0.88
CA TYR A 2 -38.99 19.60 -1.77
C TYR A 2 -39.67 20.48 -2.81
N LEU A 3 -39.10 21.66 -3.08
CA LEU A 3 -39.62 22.57 -4.10
C LEU A 3 -38.58 22.72 -5.22
N ILE A 4 -38.92 22.23 -6.40
CA ILE A 4 -38.07 22.27 -7.59
C ILE A 4 -38.56 23.41 -8.48
N LEU A 5 -37.69 24.38 -8.74
CA LEU A 5 -37.90 25.48 -9.68
C LEU A 5 -37.13 25.14 -10.95
N GLY A 6 -37.81 24.56 -11.94
CA GLY A 6 -37.21 24.15 -13.20
C GLY A 6 -38.23 23.54 -14.15
N CYS A 7 -37.92 23.56 -15.45
CA CYS A 7 -38.81 23.10 -16.51
C CYS A 7 -38.10 22.24 -17.55
N ASP A 8 -37.12 21.45 -17.12
CA ASP A 8 -36.37 20.54 -17.97
C ASP A 8 -36.56 19.06 -17.56
N GLU A 9 -35.94 18.17 -18.31
CA GLU A 9 -36.01 16.73 -18.07
C GLU A 9 -35.40 16.36 -16.71
N ILE A 10 -34.31 17.02 -16.29
CA ILE A 10 -33.65 16.79 -15.00
C ILE A 10 -34.63 17.09 -13.85
N SER A 11 -35.33 18.23 -13.92
CA SER A 11 -36.35 18.63 -12.94
C SER A 11 -37.46 17.59 -12.83
N CYS A 12 -37.92 17.06 -13.97
CA CYS A 12 -38.98 16.04 -14.01
C CYS A 12 -38.52 14.70 -13.45
N VAL A 13 -37.32 14.23 -13.82
CA VAL A 13 -36.75 12.98 -13.34
C VAL A 13 -36.50 13.04 -11.83
N LEU A 14 -35.91 14.13 -11.34
CA LEU A 14 -35.68 14.36 -9.91
C LEU A 14 -37.01 14.35 -9.13
N ALA A 15 -38.03 15.06 -9.64
CA ALA A 15 -39.34 15.10 -9.01
C ALA A 15 -40.01 13.73 -8.90
N ARG A 16 -39.87 12.88 -9.93
CA ARG A 16 -40.36 11.49 -9.88
C ARG A 16 -39.61 10.67 -8.84
N ILE A 17 -38.29 10.77 -8.79
CA ILE A 17 -37.46 10.01 -7.83
C ILE A 17 -37.86 10.36 -6.39
N LEU A 18 -37.96 11.66 -6.06
CA LEU A 18 -38.38 12.13 -4.74
C LEU A 18 -39.81 11.70 -4.41
N SER A 19 -40.75 11.86 -5.34
CA SER A 19 -42.13 11.45 -5.11
C SER A 19 -42.26 9.95 -4.79
N ARG A 20 -41.50 9.11 -5.51
CA ARG A 20 -41.48 7.65 -5.32
C ARG A 20 -40.77 7.21 -4.04
N SER A 21 -39.83 7.99 -3.52
CA SER A 21 -39.26 7.75 -2.18
C SER A 21 -40.20 8.18 -1.05
N GLY A 22 -41.41 8.67 -1.36
CA GLY A 22 -42.41 9.09 -0.38
C GLY A 22 -42.36 10.58 -0.04
N GLU A 23 -41.50 11.36 -0.71
CA GLU A 23 -41.32 12.78 -0.41
C GLU A 23 -42.37 13.65 -1.10
N GLU A 24 -43.02 14.53 -0.33
CA GLU A 24 -43.86 15.57 -0.91
C GLU A 24 -43.01 16.51 -1.78
N THR A 25 -43.39 16.64 -3.05
CA THR A 25 -42.62 17.40 -4.03
C THR A 25 -43.52 18.36 -4.79
N LEU A 26 -43.09 19.62 -4.91
CA LEU A 26 -43.72 20.64 -5.75
C LEU A 26 -42.75 21.06 -6.85
N VAL A 27 -43.14 20.90 -8.11
CA VAL A 27 -42.37 21.37 -9.27
C VAL A 27 -43.05 22.60 -9.85
N ILE A 28 -42.28 23.67 -10.05
CA ILE A 28 -42.74 24.91 -10.64
C ILE A 28 -41.86 25.24 -11.85
N GLY A 29 -42.50 25.45 -12.99
CA GLY A 29 -41.81 25.86 -14.22
C GLY A 29 -42.71 26.67 -15.15
N ASN A 30 -42.13 27.25 -16.20
CA ASN A 30 -42.85 28.14 -17.11
C ASN A 30 -43.43 27.44 -18.36
N ASN A 31 -43.23 26.13 -18.50
CA ASN A 31 -43.65 25.36 -19.67
C ASN A 31 -44.45 24.12 -19.27
N GLU A 32 -45.78 24.23 -19.38
CA GLU A 32 -46.72 23.15 -19.05
C GLU A 32 -46.50 21.89 -19.88
N ALA A 33 -46.02 22.02 -21.13
CA ALA A 33 -45.82 20.89 -22.01
C ALA A 33 -44.76 19.89 -21.49
N VAL A 34 -43.78 20.38 -20.72
CA VAL A 34 -42.73 19.53 -20.12
C VAL A 34 -43.29 18.65 -19.00
N PHE A 35 -44.39 19.09 -18.38
CA PHE A 35 -45.04 18.36 -17.30
C PHE A 35 -46.14 17.40 -17.78
N LEU A 36 -46.41 17.35 -19.08
CA LEU A 36 -47.37 16.41 -19.66
C LEU A 36 -46.94 14.97 -19.33
N GLY A 37 -47.78 14.25 -18.59
CA GLY A 37 -47.52 12.88 -18.16
C GLY A 37 -46.71 12.76 -16.86
N LEU A 38 -46.44 13.85 -16.17
CA LEU A 38 -45.83 13.85 -14.83
C LEU A 38 -46.91 13.65 -13.75
N LYS A 39 -47.34 12.40 -13.55
CA LYS A 39 -48.34 12.01 -12.55
C LYS A 39 -47.74 11.02 -11.55
N GLU A 40 -47.47 11.48 -10.33
CA GLU A 40 -46.96 10.67 -9.22
C GLU A 40 -47.74 11.04 -7.93
N PRO A 41 -47.94 10.11 -6.99
CA PRO A 41 -48.87 10.28 -5.87
C PRO A 41 -48.52 11.45 -4.92
N ASN A 42 -47.24 11.74 -4.72
CA ASN A 42 -46.76 12.80 -3.82
C ASN A 42 -46.25 14.03 -4.57
N LEU A 43 -46.61 14.17 -5.85
CA LEU A 43 -46.08 15.20 -6.73
C LEU A 43 -47.16 16.19 -7.13
N ARG A 44 -46.91 17.47 -6.86
CA ARG A 44 -47.69 18.59 -7.36
C ARG A 44 -46.88 19.33 -8.41
N VAL A 45 -47.55 19.76 -9.47
CA VAL A 45 -46.95 20.53 -10.55
C VAL A 45 -47.70 21.84 -10.68
N MET A 46 -46.98 22.93 -10.89
CA MET A 46 -47.55 24.25 -11.13
C MET A 46 -46.82 24.94 -12.28
N THR A 47 -47.59 25.55 -13.18
CA THR A 47 -47.04 26.41 -14.24
C THR A 47 -47.06 27.85 -13.77
N ALA A 48 -45.90 28.50 -13.67
CA ALA A 48 -45.80 29.91 -13.29
C ALA A 48 -44.52 30.55 -13.84
N ASP A 49 -44.55 31.86 -14.04
CA ASP A 49 -43.35 32.65 -14.32
C ASP A 49 -42.58 32.89 -13.01
N ILE A 50 -41.34 32.43 -12.99
CA ILE A 50 -40.45 32.50 -11.83
C ILE A 50 -40.15 33.94 -11.39
N HIS A 51 -40.18 34.92 -12.31
CA HIS A 51 -39.86 36.32 -11.98
C HIS A 51 -41.01 37.00 -11.24
N THR A 52 -42.24 36.54 -11.46
CA THR A 52 -43.47 37.10 -10.88
C THR A 52 -44.11 36.18 -9.85
N LEU A 53 -43.56 34.98 -9.64
CA LEU A 53 -44.04 33.99 -8.68
C LEU A 53 -44.14 34.57 -7.26
N ASP A 54 -45.33 34.46 -6.66
CA ASP A 54 -45.58 34.81 -5.27
C ASP A 54 -45.32 33.60 -4.35
N PHE A 55 -44.20 33.62 -3.64
CA PHE A 55 -43.82 32.53 -2.75
C PHE A 55 -44.68 32.43 -1.49
N ASP A 56 -45.31 33.52 -1.04
CA ASP A 56 -46.15 33.52 0.16
C ASP A 56 -47.45 32.74 -0.05
N SER A 57 -47.89 32.63 -1.31
CA SER A 57 -49.06 31.84 -1.72
C SER A 57 -48.83 30.32 -1.75
N LEU A 58 -47.57 29.87 -1.64
CA LEU A 58 -47.19 28.48 -1.82
C LEU A 58 -47.18 27.71 -0.48
N PRO A 59 -47.36 26.37 -0.49
CA PRO A 59 -47.36 25.55 0.72
C PRO A 59 -45.94 25.29 1.28
N ILE A 60 -45.15 26.33 1.51
CA ILE A 60 -43.69 26.26 1.72
C ILE A 60 -43.24 26.10 3.19
N LYS A 61 -44.17 26.09 4.15
CA LYS A 61 -43.85 26.02 5.58
C LYS A 61 -42.92 24.85 5.94
N ASN A 62 -43.19 23.68 5.34
CA ASN A 62 -42.45 22.43 5.57
C ASN A 62 -41.45 22.13 4.44
N THR A 63 -41.08 23.13 3.63
CA THR A 63 -40.02 22.97 2.63
C THR A 63 -38.69 22.72 3.34
N ILE A 64 -38.03 21.65 2.94
CA ILE A 64 -36.68 21.26 3.39
C ILE A 64 -35.64 21.97 2.52
N ALA A 65 -35.81 21.90 1.19
CA ALA A 65 -34.92 22.52 0.24
C ALA A 65 -35.65 23.12 -0.97
N PHE A 66 -35.16 24.27 -1.42
CA PHE A 66 -35.44 24.83 -2.74
C PHE A 66 -34.35 24.37 -3.71
N ILE A 67 -34.75 23.84 -4.86
CA ILE A 67 -33.85 23.27 -5.87
C ILE A 67 -34.02 24.07 -7.16
N LEU A 68 -32.99 24.84 -7.52
CA LEU A 68 -33.00 25.77 -8.65
C LEU A 68 -32.36 25.11 -9.88
N LEU A 69 -33.19 24.75 -10.84
CA LEU A 69 -32.83 24.07 -12.09
C LEU A 69 -33.31 24.87 -13.30
N GLN A 70 -33.25 26.21 -13.23
CA GLN A 70 -33.56 27.04 -14.38
C GLN A 70 -32.49 26.90 -15.45
N LYS A 71 -32.92 27.07 -16.70
CA LYS A 71 -32.03 26.95 -17.87
C LYS A 71 -30.91 27.97 -17.88
N THR A 72 -31.13 29.17 -17.32
CA THR A 72 -30.13 30.23 -17.30
C THR A 72 -29.62 30.50 -15.88
N HIS A 73 -28.32 30.77 -15.78
CA HIS A 73 -27.67 31.18 -14.53
C HIS A 73 -28.34 32.42 -13.93
N ARG A 74 -28.67 33.41 -14.77
CA ARG A 74 -29.35 34.65 -14.34
C ARG A 74 -30.67 34.38 -13.62
N ASP A 75 -31.44 33.40 -14.09
CA ASP A 75 -32.72 33.04 -13.49
C ASP A 75 -32.52 32.34 -12.13
N ASN A 76 -31.56 31.41 -12.06
CA ASN A 76 -31.18 30.77 -10.79
C ASN A 76 -30.66 31.81 -9.78
N LEU A 77 -29.83 32.75 -10.20
CA LEU A 77 -29.30 33.82 -9.36
C LEU A 77 -30.40 34.76 -8.85
N THR A 78 -31.37 35.10 -9.71
CA THR A 78 -32.54 35.91 -9.34
C THR A 78 -33.39 35.19 -8.29
N LEU A 79 -33.64 33.89 -8.49
CA LEU A 79 -34.39 33.07 -7.54
C LEU A 79 -33.66 32.90 -6.22
N ALA A 80 -32.35 32.59 -6.24
CA ALA A 80 -31.52 32.46 -5.06
C ALA A 80 -31.59 33.71 -4.18
N ASN A 81 -31.40 34.88 -4.79
CA ASN A 81 -31.47 36.17 -4.10
C ASN A 81 -32.85 36.45 -3.47
N ARG A 82 -33.94 36.11 -4.17
CA ARG A 82 -35.30 36.28 -3.64
C ARG A 82 -35.59 35.29 -2.50
N LEU A 83 -35.28 34.02 -2.70
CA LEU A 83 -35.53 32.96 -1.74
C LEU A 83 -34.71 33.15 -0.47
N ARG A 84 -33.44 33.55 -0.56
CA ARG A 84 -32.61 33.80 0.62
C ARG A 84 -33.14 34.96 1.48
N LYS A 85 -33.70 36.01 0.84
CA LYS A 85 -34.31 37.14 1.55
C LYS A 85 -35.61 36.74 2.26
N LEU A 86 -36.45 35.94 1.61
CA LEU A 86 -37.75 35.52 2.15
C LEU A 86 -37.62 34.38 3.18
N PHE A 87 -36.68 33.46 2.94
CA PHE A 87 -36.52 32.21 3.68
C PHE A 87 -35.05 32.01 4.08
N PRO A 88 -34.53 32.83 5.02
CA PRO A 88 -33.12 32.81 5.39
C PRO A 88 -32.65 31.49 6.03
N ASP A 89 -33.58 30.70 6.57
CA ASP A 89 -33.34 29.42 7.25
C ASP A 89 -33.41 28.19 6.33
N LYS A 90 -33.87 28.35 5.09
CA LYS A 90 -34.11 27.23 4.17
C LYS A 90 -32.88 26.91 3.35
N PHE A 91 -32.72 25.61 3.06
CA PHE A 91 -31.63 25.13 2.22
C PHE A 91 -31.92 25.44 0.75
N ILE A 92 -30.94 25.97 0.03
CA ILE A 92 -31.02 26.30 -1.39
C ILE A 92 -29.92 25.55 -2.13
N LEU A 93 -30.33 24.70 -3.05
CA LEU A 93 -29.46 24.00 -4.01
C LEU A 93 -29.66 24.63 -5.39
N SER A 94 -28.59 24.91 -6.12
CA SER A 94 -28.68 25.36 -7.52
C SER A 94 -27.75 24.59 -8.44
N GLN A 95 -28.16 24.38 -9.68
CA GLN A 95 -27.20 24.01 -10.73
C GLN A 95 -26.35 25.22 -11.14
N ALA A 96 -25.13 24.95 -11.56
CA ALA A 96 -24.20 25.90 -12.17
C ALA A 96 -23.52 25.22 -13.36
N THR A 97 -23.22 25.96 -14.43
CA THR A 97 -22.54 25.37 -15.59
C THR A 97 -21.03 25.28 -15.36
N ASP A 98 -20.46 26.26 -14.65
CA ASP A 98 -19.03 26.33 -14.33
C ASP A 98 -18.76 26.80 -12.88
N GLU A 99 -17.47 26.93 -12.55
CA GLU A 99 -17.02 27.35 -11.22
C GLU A 99 -17.32 28.82 -10.91
N MET A 100 -17.32 29.69 -11.91
CA MET A 100 -17.61 31.12 -11.73
C MET A 100 -19.08 31.33 -11.38
N GLU A 101 -20.00 30.70 -12.12
CA GLU A 101 -21.43 30.73 -11.81
C GLU A 101 -21.70 30.12 -10.43
N GLY A 102 -21.01 29.02 -10.11
CA GLY A 102 -21.12 28.36 -8.80
C GLY A 102 -20.68 29.26 -7.64
N ALA A 103 -19.60 30.01 -7.81
CA ALA A 103 -19.13 30.98 -6.81
C ALA A 103 -20.12 32.12 -6.62
N GLU A 104 -20.60 32.73 -7.71
CA GLU A 104 -21.57 33.82 -7.67
C GLU A 104 -22.89 33.40 -7.00
N LEU A 105 -23.42 32.21 -7.32
CA LEU A 105 -24.61 31.65 -6.67
C LEU A 105 -24.39 31.47 -5.16
N SER A 106 -23.22 30.99 -4.76
CA SER A 106 -22.89 30.78 -3.34
C SER A 106 -22.81 32.11 -2.59
N GLU A 107 -22.19 33.13 -3.18
CA GLU A 107 -22.15 34.49 -2.62
C GLU A 107 -23.55 35.11 -2.47
N ASN A 108 -24.49 34.71 -3.32
CA ASN A 108 -25.88 35.18 -3.31
C ASN A 108 -26.83 34.25 -2.52
N GLY A 109 -26.27 33.44 -1.62
CA GLY A 109 -27.04 32.69 -0.64
C GLY A 109 -27.54 31.34 -1.11
N VAL A 110 -26.97 30.73 -2.15
CA VAL A 110 -27.14 29.30 -2.41
C VAL A 110 -26.23 28.50 -1.46
N ASP A 111 -26.78 27.53 -0.74
CA ASP A 111 -26.01 26.72 0.22
C ASP A 111 -25.10 25.70 -0.48
N ARG A 112 -25.57 25.14 -1.60
CA ARG A 112 -24.81 24.20 -2.43
C ARG A 112 -25.05 24.39 -3.91
N THR A 113 -23.97 24.25 -4.68
CA THR A 113 -24.01 24.29 -6.14
C THR A 113 -23.60 22.95 -6.74
N VAL A 114 -24.27 22.56 -7.81
CA VAL A 114 -24.00 21.35 -8.59
C VAL A 114 -23.43 21.79 -9.94
N GLN A 115 -22.14 21.56 -10.16
CA GLN A 115 -21.45 21.94 -11.40
C GLN A 115 -21.66 20.86 -12.47
N THR A 116 -22.57 21.11 -13.40
CA THR A 116 -23.01 20.10 -14.38
C THR A 116 -21.87 19.67 -15.30
N ALA A 117 -21.07 20.63 -15.82
CA ALA A 117 -19.96 20.31 -16.70
C ALA A 117 -18.92 19.41 -16.00
N ARG A 118 -18.61 19.71 -14.74
CA ARG A 118 -17.67 18.91 -13.94
C ARG A 118 -18.15 17.48 -13.73
N ILE A 119 -19.42 17.28 -13.36
CA ILE A 119 -20.00 15.95 -13.17
C ILE A 119 -19.94 15.12 -14.46
N ILE A 120 -20.27 15.75 -15.60
CA ILE A 120 -20.20 15.08 -16.90
C ILE A 120 -18.76 14.75 -17.27
N ILE A 121 -17.82 15.66 -17.06
CA ILE A 121 -16.39 15.42 -17.30
C ILE A 121 -15.90 14.26 -16.43
N ASP A 122 -16.19 14.26 -15.13
CA ASP A 122 -15.78 13.20 -14.21
C ASP A 122 -16.37 11.85 -14.63
N ALA A 123 -17.65 11.81 -15.04
CA ALA A 123 -18.29 10.60 -15.57
C ALA A 123 -17.61 10.11 -16.85
N ILE A 124 -17.31 11.00 -17.80
CA ILE A 124 -16.61 10.64 -19.05
C ILE A 124 -15.18 10.14 -18.74
N LEU A 125 -14.45 10.81 -17.85
CA LEU A 125 -13.11 10.39 -17.45
C LEU A 125 -13.12 8.99 -16.83
N ASN A 126 -14.10 8.67 -16.00
CA ASN A 126 -14.27 7.33 -15.42
C ASN A 126 -14.53 6.25 -16.50
N GLU A 127 -15.38 6.54 -17.48
CA GLU A 127 -15.61 5.63 -18.62
C GLU A 127 -14.34 5.46 -19.47
N LEU A 128 -13.57 6.52 -19.68
CA LEU A 128 -12.29 6.46 -20.39
C LEU A 128 -11.25 5.64 -19.63
N GLU A 129 -11.17 5.74 -18.30
CA GLU A 129 -10.30 4.89 -17.47
C GLU A 129 -10.73 3.42 -17.55
N THR A 130 -12.03 3.15 -17.55
CA THR A 130 -12.56 1.79 -17.76
C THR A 130 -12.18 1.24 -19.13
N ALA A 131 -12.24 2.07 -20.18
CA ALA A 131 -11.80 1.69 -21.52
C ALA A 131 -10.29 1.42 -21.60
N LYS A 132 -9.46 2.23 -20.92
CA LYS A 132 -8.00 2.00 -20.81
C LYS A 132 -7.71 0.67 -20.11
N LEU A 133 -8.38 0.40 -18.98
CA LEU A 133 -8.25 -0.87 -18.27
C LEU A 133 -8.61 -2.06 -19.16
N LYS A 134 -9.74 -1.98 -19.87
CA LYS A 134 -10.18 -3.02 -20.82
C LYS A 134 -9.14 -3.29 -21.91
N ARG A 135 -8.58 -2.22 -22.50
CA ARG A 135 -7.51 -2.34 -23.51
C ARG A 135 -6.26 -2.98 -22.91
N SER A 136 -5.85 -2.56 -21.72
CA SER A 136 -4.65 -3.09 -21.07
C SER A 136 -4.81 -4.58 -20.74
N VAL A 137 -5.92 -4.97 -20.13
CA VAL A 137 -6.24 -6.37 -19.84
C VAL A 137 -6.28 -7.23 -21.12
N PHE A 138 -6.91 -6.73 -22.19
CA PHE A 138 -6.91 -7.42 -23.49
C PHE A 138 -5.49 -7.64 -24.04
N SER A 139 -4.62 -6.63 -23.92
CA SER A 139 -3.23 -6.72 -24.34
C SER A 139 -2.46 -7.75 -23.51
N LEU A 140 -2.59 -7.71 -22.18
CA LEU A 140 -1.98 -8.69 -21.28
C LEU A 140 -2.41 -10.12 -21.63
N VAL A 141 -3.71 -10.36 -21.75
CA VAL A 141 -4.26 -11.68 -22.09
C VAL A 141 -3.74 -12.17 -23.43
N SER A 142 -3.65 -11.28 -24.43
CA SER A 142 -3.10 -11.62 -25.74
C SER A 142 -1.66 -12.10 -25.66
N VAL A 143 -0.81 -11.42 -24.87
CA VAL A 143 0.59 -11.83 -24.64
C VAL A 143 0.65 -13.17 -23.89
N ILE A 144 -0.17 -13.37 -22.85
CA ILE A 144 -0.25 -14.63 -22.10
C ILE A 144 -0.66 -15.79 -23.01
N GLN A 145 -1.71 -15.65 -23.82
CA GLN A 145 -2.18 -16.70 -24.73
C GLN A 145 -1.14 -17.04 -25.81
N ALA A 146 -0.36 -16.05 -26.26
CA ALA A 146 0.74 -16.26 -27.21
C ALA A 146 1.89 -17.11 -26.65
N ALA A 147 1.94 -17.34 -25.32
CA ALA A 147 2.88 -18.30 -24.73
C ALA A 147 2.58 -19.76 -25.13
N ALA A 148 1.32 -20.05 -25.49
CA ALA A 148 0.84 -21.36 -25.89
C ALA A 148 1.33 -22.48 -24.95
N ASN A 149 1.73 -23.63 -25.50
CA ASN A 149 2.16 -24.80 -24.73
C ASN A 149 3.48 -24.60 -23.97
N LYS A 150 4.27 -23.57 -24.30
CA LYS A 150 5.53 -23.28 -23.60
C LYS A 150 5.33 -22.52 -22.29
N GLY A 151 4.14 -21.94 -22.07
CA GLY A 151 3.78 -21.30 -20.80
C GLY A 151 4.53 -20.01 -20.48
N VAL A 152 4.22 -19.44 -19.31
CA VAL A 152 4.78 -18.17 -18.81
C VAL A 152 5.72 -18.44 -17.64
N ALA A 153 6.96 -17.98 -17.72
CA ALA A 153 7.86 -17.90 -16.56
C ALA A 153 7.72 -16.53 -15.90
N ILE A 154 7.22 -16.51 -14.66
CA ILE A 154 6.96 -15.27 -13.90
C ILE A 154 8.14 -15.04 -12.94
N PHE A 155 8.90 -13.98 -13.16
CA PHE A 155 10.00 -13.58 -12.28
C PHE A 155 9.56 -12.45 -11.38
N LEU A 156 9.82 -12.58 -10.09
CA LEU A 156 9.62 -11.53 -9.09
C LEU A 156 10.91 -10.74 -8.86
N GLN A 157 10.80 -9.59 -8.18
CA GLN A 157 11.96 -8.96 -7.57
C GLN A 157 12.72 -9.89 -6.60
N ASP A 158 14.01 -9.61 -6.40
CA ASP A 158 14.85 -10.35 -5.45
C ASP A 158 14.39 -10.10 -4.01
N ASN A 159 14.45 -11.13 -3.18
CA ASN A 159 13.94 -11.09 -1.79
C ASN A 159 12.47 -10.64 -1.72
N PRO A 160 11.56 -11.31 -2.45
CA PRO A 160 10.23 -10.79 -2.73
C PRO A 160 9.44 -10.54 -1.43
N ASP A 161 8.74 -9.42 -1.44
CA ASP A 161 7.83 -8.96 -0.40
C ASP A 161 6.39 -9.44 -0.67
N PRO A 162 5.44 -9.13 0.22
CA PRO A 162 4.07 -9.56 0.04
C PRO A 162 3.42 -9.07 -1.26
N ASP A 163 3.75 -7.87 -1.73
CA ASP A 163 3.18 -7.34 -2.97
C ASP A 163 3.66 -8.13 -4.19
N ALA A 164 4.96 -8.41 -4.28
CA ALA A 164 5.54 -9.21 -5.36
C ALA A 164 4.99 -10.63 -5.38
N ILE A 165 4.91 -11.26 -4.20
CA ILE A 165 4.39 -12.62 -4.05
C ILE A 165 2.92 -12.66 -4.52
N ALA A 166 2.06 -11.80 -3.96
CA ALA A 166 0.64 -11.79 -4.29
C ALA A 166 0.38 -11.48 -5.76
N SER A 167 1.10 -10.50 -6.32
CA SER A 167 0.97 -10.10 -7.72
C SER A 167 1.41 -11.20 -8.70
N GLY A 168 2.48 -11.92 -8.39
CA GLY A 168 2.90 -13.09 -9.16
C GLY A 168 1.83 -14.18 -9.20
N PHE A 169 1.18 -14.45 -8.06
CA PHE A 169 0.09 -15.43 -7.98
C PHE A 169 -1.17 -14.97 -8.70
N ALA A 170 -1.50 -13.68 -8.65
CA ALA A 170 -2.61 -13.15 -9.43
C ALA A 170 -2.36 -13.33 -10.93
N LEU A 171 -1.13 -13.09 -11.41
CA LEU A 171 -0.80 -13.32 -12.82
C LEU A 171 -0.86 -14.81 -13.20
N LYS A 172 -0.39 -15.70 -12.31
CA LYS A 172 -0.54 -17.15 -12.46
C LYS A 172 -2.02 -17.54 -12.58
N ARG A 173 -2.90 -17.00 -11.73
CA ARG A 173 -4.35 -17.26 -11.78
C ARG A 173 -4.99 -16.74 -13.08
N ILE A 174 -4.53 -15.60 -13.60
CA ILE A 174 -4.94 -15.10 -14.93
C ILE A 174 -4.50 -16.09 -16.02
N ALA A 175 -3.25 -16.57 -16.01
CA ALA A 175 -2.77 -17.54 -16.99
C ALA A 175 -3.56 -18.87 -16.93
N GLU A 176 -3.87 -19.36 -15.73
CA GLU A 176 -4.70 -20.55 -15.49
C GLU A 176 -6.10 -20.43 -16.11
N LYS A 177 -6.75 -19.25 -16.01
CA LYS A 177 -8.06 -19.01 -16.65
C LYS A 177 -8.04 -19.28 -18.17
N TYR A 178 -6.90 -19.04 -18.81
CA TYR A 178 -6.71 -19.24 -20.24
C TYR A 178 -6.00 -20.56 -20.58
N ASN A 179 -5.91 -21.50 -19.64
CA ASN A 179 -5.23 -22.80 -19.78
C ASN A 179 -3.75 -22.68 -20.15
N ILE A 180 -3.09 -21.59 -19.77
CA ILE A 180 -1.65 -21.39 -19.97
C ILE A 180 -0.92 -21.77 -18.69
N LYS A 181 0.04 -22.69 -18.80
CA LYS A 181 0.89 -23.08 -17.67
C LYS A 181 1.80 -21.92 -17.27
N SER A 182 1.99 -21.73 -15.97
CA SER A 182 2.95 -20.74 -15.48
C SER A 182 3.58 -21.14 -14.15
N ASN A 183 4.85 -20.77 -13.99
CA ASN A 183 5.66 -21.03 -12.81
C ASN A 183 6.29 -19.72 -12.32
N ILE A 184 6.44 -19.58 -11.01
CA ILE A 184 6.95 -18.35 -10.38
C ILE A 184 8.37 -18.60 -9.86
N TYR A 185 9.26 -17.66 -10.16
CA TYR A 185 10.68 -17.71 -9.88
C TYR A 185 11.15 -16.43 -9.19
N TYR A 186 12.15 -16.54 -8.32
CA TYR A 186 12.74 -15.38 -7.64
C TYR A 186 14.21 -15.62 -7.29
N GLY A 187 14.98 -14.54 -7.14
CA GLY A 187 16.34 -14.55 -6.58
C GLY A 187 16.39 -14.03 -5.15
N GLY A 188 17.58 -14.01 -4.54
CA GLY A 188 17.73 -13.58 -3.15
C GLY A 188 17.15 -14.58 -2.15
N ASN A 189 16.62 -14.12 -1.01
CA ASN A 189 16.06 -14.93 0.08
C ASN A 189 14.78 -14.32 0.65
N ILE A 190 13.79 -15.15 0.96
CA ILE A 190 12.58 -14.72 1.69
C ILE A 190 12.90 -14.80 3.18
N GLY A 191 13.40 -13.69 3.74
CA GLY A 191 13.91 -13.64 5.11
C GLY A 191 12.83 -13.41 6.18
N ARG A 192 11.94 -12.44 5.95
CA ARG A 192 10.90 -12.04 6.92
C ARG A 192 9.91 -13.18 7.18
N GLN A 193 9.59 -13.43 8.44
CA GLN A 193 8.70 -14.52 8.84
C GLN A 193 7.28 -14.34 8.27
N GLN A 194 6.81 -13.10 8.16
CA GLN A 194 5.54 -12.77 7.51
C GLN A 194 5.52 -13.26 6.06
N ASN A 195 6.58 -12.98 5.30
CA ASN A 195 6.68 -13.39 3.89
C ASN A 195 6.83 -14.91 3.76
N LYS A 196 7.59 -15.56 4.64
CA LYS A 196 7.69 -17.03 4.68
C LYS A 196 6.32 -17.67 4.96
N THR A 197 5.58 -17.10 5.92
CA THR A 197 4.22 -17.55 6.27
C THR A 197 3.29 -17.37 5.08
N LEU A 198 3.32 -16.22 4.41
CA LEU A 198 2.54 -15.95 3.20
C LEU A 198 2.77 -17.01 2.12
N VAL A 199 4.03 -17.33 1.80
CA VAL A 199 4.36 -18.36 0.78
C VAL A 199 3.83 -19.74 1.18
N ASN A 200 3.98 -20.12 2.45
CA ASN A 200 3.51 -21.41 2.94
C ASN A 200 1.97 -21.51 2.86
N LEU A 201 1.26 -20.43 3.19
CA LEU A 201 -0.21 -20.39 3.19
C LEU A 201 -0.83 -20.36 1.80
N LEU A 202 -0.09 -19.90 0.80
CA LEU A 202 -0.52 -19.98 -0.59
C LEU A 202 -0.40 -21.41 -1.15
N GLU A 203 0.19 -22.36 -0.42
CA GLU A 203 0.36 -23.78 -0.81
C GLU A 203 1.00 -23.96 -2.20
N THR A 204 1.97 -23.11 -2.52
CA THR A 204 2.37 -22.90 -3.92
C THR A 204 3.86 -23.03 -4.20
N ASP A 205 4.14 -23.53 -5.41
CA ASP A 205 5.49 -23.67 -5.97
C ASP A 205 6.11 -22.30 -6.35
N LEU A 206 6.72 -21.64 -5.36
CA LEU A 206 7.66 -20.52 -5.58
C LEU A 206 9.09 -21.08 -5.69
N THR A 207 9.72 -20.98 -6.85
CA THR A 207 11.04 -21.59 -7.08
C THR A 207 12.16 -20.57 -6.92
N ARG A 208 13.01 -20.77 -5.91
CA ARG A 208 14.21 -19.96 -5.72
C ARG A 208 15.28 -20.35 -6.73
N LEU A 209 15.82 -19.36 -7.43
CA LEU A 209 16.96 -19.52 -8.33
C LEU A 209 18.21 -18.90 -7.70
N LYS A 210 19.36 -19.52 -7.94
CA LYS A 210 20.65 -19.12 -7.36
C LYS A 210 21.68 -18.78 -8.42
N THR A 211 21.60 -19.37 -9.61
CA THR A 211 22.61 -19.18 -10.65
C THR A 211 22.03 -18.66 -11.96
N THR A 212 22.86 -17.95 -12.72
CA THR A 212 22.51 -17.43 -14.04
C THR A 212 22.16 -18.55 -15.02
N GLU A 213 22.82 -19.71 -14.93
CA GLU A 213 22.55 -20.86 -15.79
C GLU A 213 21.13 -21.41 -15.58
N GLU A 214 20.67 -21.48 -14.33
CA GLU A 214 19.29 -21.88 -14.01
C GLU A 214 18.28 -20.93 -14.66
N VAL A 215 18.51 -19.63 -14.53
CA VAL A 215 17.65 -18.58 -15.11
C VAL A 215 17.61 -18.69 -16.63
N LEU A 216 18.78 -18.78 -17.29
CA LEU A 216 18.87 -18.86 -18.75
C LEU A 216 18.16 -20.10 -19.30
N LYS A 217 18.21 -21.24 -18.60
CA LYS A 217 17.49 -22.45 -18.98
C LYS A 217 15.97 -22.24 -18.94
N ILE A 218 15.46 -21.56 -17.92
CA ILE A 218 14.04 -21.24 -17.78
C ILE A 218 13.60 -20.25 -18.86
N VAL A 219 14.32 -19.13 -19.00
CA VAL A 219 14.04 -18.09 -20.01
C VAL A 219 14.03 -18.67 -21.43
N SER A 220 14.96 -19.57 -21.75
CA SER A 220 15.06 -20.17 -23.09
C SER A 220 13.96 -21.21 -23.39
N SER A 221 13.33 -21.77 -22.36
CA SER A 221 12.28 -22.79 -22.52
C SER A 221 10.86 -22.22 -22.44
N ALA A 222 10.68 -21.09 -21.76
CA ALA A 222 9.39 -20.43 -21.61
C ALA A 222 8.90 -19.83 -22.94
N GLY A 223 7.57 -19.76 -23.10
CA GLY A 223 6.94 -19.09 -24.24
C GLY A 223 6.91 -17.59 -24.06
N LYS A 224 6.68 -17.14 -22.83
CA LYS A 224 6.75 -15.74 -22.40
C LYS A 224 7.43 -15.65 -21.04
N VAL A 225 8.03 -14.50 -20.79
CA VAL A 225 8.69 -14.15 -19.53
C VAL A 225 7.99 -12.92 -18.96
N ALA A 226 7.54 -12.99 -17.71
CA ALA A 226 6.99 -11.85 -16.99
C ALA A 226 7.97 -11.40 -15.92
N LEU A 227 8.05 -10.08 -15.69
CA LEU A 227 8.77 -9.48 -14.58
C LEU A 227 7.76 -8.66 -13.76
N ILE A 228 7.65 -8.98 -12.47
CA ILE A 228 6.65 -8.42 -11.55
C ILE A 228 7.37 -7.74 -10.39
N GLU A 229 6.89 -6.57 -9.99
CA GLU A 229 7.49 -5.77 -8.90
C GLU A 229 8.95 -5.37 -9.19
N ALA A 230 9.30 -5.38 -10.46
CA ALA A 230 10.54 -4.86 -10.99
C ALA A 230 10.33 -4.51 -12.47
N SER A 231 11.04 -3.50 -12.95
CA SER A 231 10.88 -3.00 -14.32
C SER A 231 12.07 -3.24 -15.24
N ILE A 232 13.26 -3.46 -14.68
CA ILE A 232 14.52 -3.55 -15.44
C ILE A 232 15.26 -4.83 -15.04
N PRO A 233 15.60 -5.72 -15.99
CA PRO A 233 16.41 -6.90 -15.73
C PRO A 233 17.73 -6.58 -15.01
N SER A 234 18.16 -7.46 -14.11
CA SER A 234 19.37 -7.31 -13.28
C SER A 234 19.32 -6.15 -12.27
N LYS A 235 18.24 -5.36 -12.23
CA LYS A 235 18.01 -4.32 -11.22
C LYS A 235 16.98 -4.84 -10.22
N ASN A 236 17.47 -5.33 -9.08
CA ASN A 236 16.66 -5.94 -8.02
C ASN A 236 15.88 -7.19 -8.48
N ASN A 237 16.46 -7.99 -9.37
CA ASN A 237 15.91 -9.28 -9.81
C ASN A 237 17.02 -10.13 -10.45
N ILE A 238 16.80 -11.45 -10.45
CA ILE A 238 17.75 -12.45 -10.95
C ILE A 238 17.84 -12.53 -12.49
N LEU A 239 17.03 -11.80 -13.25
CA LEU A 239 17.10 -11.87 -14.71
C LEU A 239 18.43 -11.28 -15.22
N PRO A 240 19.10 -11.93 -16.18
CA PRO A 240 20.26 -11.36 -16.84
C PRO A 240 19.95 -10.03 -17.52
N LEU A 241 20.89 -9.09 -17.51
CA LEU A 241 20.75 -7.73 -18.05
C LEU A 241 20.19 -7.65 -19.48
N HIS A 242 20.54 -8.62 -20.33
CA HIS A 242 20.12 -8.66 -21.74
C HIS A 242 18.81 -9.41 -21.99
N THR A 243 18.17 -9.93 -20.94
CA THR A 243 16.84 -10.55 -21.06
C THR A 243 15.83 -9.46 -21.39
N ILE A 244 14.92 -9.71 -22.33
CA ILE A 244 13.79 -8.82 -22.58
C ILE A 244 12.53 -9.53 -22.07
N PRO A 245 11.97 -9.11 -20.91
CA PRO A 245 10.69 -9.62 -20.45
C PRO A 245 9.61 -9.29 -21.49
N HIS A 246 8.63 -10.18 -21.64
CA HIS A 246 7.49 -9.94 -22.51
C HIS A 246 6.39 -9.18 -21.78
N ILE A 247 6.26 -9.39 -20.47
CA ILE A 247 5.29 -8.75 -19.59
C ILE A 247 6.09 -8.06 -18.48
N VAL A 248 5.82 -6.78 -18.23
CA VAL A 248 6.36 -6.02 -17.09
C VAL A 248 5.18 -5.38 -16.37
N ILE A 249 5.01 -5.68 -15.08
CA ILE A 249 3.98 -5.06 -14.23
C ILE A 249 4.63 -4.57 -12.94
N ASP A 250 4.53 -3.27 -12.70
CA ASP A 250 5.21 -2.62 -11.57
C ASP A 250 4.45 -1.34 -11.17
N HIS A 251 4.62 -0.88 -9.94
CA HIS A 251 4.14 0.42 -9.46
C HIS A 251 5.28 1.33 -9.02
N HIS A 252 6.53 0.93 -9.16
CA HIS A 252 7.67 1.76 -8.82
C HIS A 252 7.94 2.86 -9.86
N GLN A 253 8.47 4.00 -9.40
CA GLN A 253 9.03 5.00 -10.30
C GLN A 253 10.26 4.43 -11.01
N THR A 254 10.24 4.46 -12.34
CA THR A 254 11.35 4.01 -13.19
C THR A 254 11.42 4.86 -14.46
N ASP A 255 12.62 4.98 -15.02
CA ASP A 255 12.83 5.53 -16.36
C ASP A 255 12.30 4.55 -17.42
N LEU A 256 11.14 4.87 -17.98
CA LEU A 256 10.46 4.06 -18.98
C LEU A 256 11.28 3.87 -20.26
N SER A 257 12.27 4.73 -20.55
CA SER A 257 13.14 4.57 -21.72
C SER A 257 14.04 3.33 -21.64
N LEU A 258 14.26 2.81 -20.43
CA LEU A 258 15.07 1.62 -20.16
C LEU A 258 14.25 0.33 -20.12
N VAL A 259 12.91 0.43 -20.09
CA VAL A 259 12.01 -0.72 -19.97
C VAL A 259 11.66 -1.24 -21.35
N LYS A 260 11.71 -2.56 -21.53
CA LYS A 260 11.39 -3.25 -22.79
C LYS A 260 10.47 -4.42 -22.52
N GLY A 261 9.47 -4.60 -23.39
CA GLY A 261 8.55 -5.72 -23.37
C GLY A 261 7.40 -5.54 -24.36
N GLU A 262 6.60 -6.60 -24.55
CA GLU A 262 5.40 -6.58 -25.39
C GLU A 262 4.22 -5.93 -24.65
N PHE A 263 4.14 -6.18 -23.35
CA PHE A 263 3.18 -5.58 -22.44
C PHE A 263 3.94 -4.93 -21.27
N ILE A 264 3.76 -3.63 -21.09
CA ILE A 264 4.36 -2.85 -20.01
C ILE A 264 3.24 -2.09 -19.33
N GLU A 265 2.99 -2.39 -18.06
CA GLU A 265 2.09 -1.64 -17.19
C GLU A 265 2.89 -1.18 -15.99
N ILE A 266 3.28 0.09 -15.99
CA ILE A 266 3.98 0.71 -14.87
C ILE A 266 3.14 1.89 -14.41
N LEU A 267 2.60 1.83 -13.20
CA LEU A 267 1.67 2.82 -12.66
C LEU A 267 2.20 3.47 -11.38
N PRO A 268 3.17 4.41 -11.45
CA PRO A 268 3.85 4.93 -10.26
C PRO A 268 3.01 5.71 -9.25
N LYS A 269 1.76 5.99 -9.59
CA LYS A 269 0.81 6.68 -8.72
C LYS A 269 0.02 5.72 -7.84
N ILE A 270 -0.11 4.45 -8.23
CA ILE A 270 -0.88 3.46 -7.48
C ILE A 270 -0.04 2.92 -6.32
N GLY A 271 -0.68 2.61 -5.21
CA GLY A 271 0.01 2.28 -3.97
C GLY A 271 0.69 0.91 -3.96
N ALA A 272 0.25 -0.03 -4.79
CA ALA A 272 0.78 -1.39 -4.88
C ALA A 272 0.49 -2.04 -6.24
N THR A 273 1.36 -2.94 -6.70
CA THR A 273 1.08 -3.80 -7.86
C THR A 273 -0.10 -4.74 -7.60
N SER A 274 -0.32 -5.16 -6.35
CA SER A 274 -1.50 -5.93 -5.92
C SER A 274 -2.81 -5.20 -6.24
N THR A 275 -2.83 -3.86 -6.21
CA THR A 275 -3.98 -3.07 -6.63
C THR A 275 -4.22 -3.20 -8.13
N ILE A 276 -3.17 -3.12 -8.95
CA ILE A 276 -3.23 -3.31 -10.41
C ILE A 276 -3.78 -4.72 -10.71
N MET A 277 -3.21 -5.73 -10.07
CA MET A 277 -3.60 -7.12 -10.27
C MET A 277 -5.04 -7.39 -9.83
N THR A 278 -5.48 -6.79 -8.72
CA THR A 278 -6.89 -6.87 -8.26
C THR A 278 -7.84 -6.27 -9.28
N ARG A 279 -7.51 -5.12 -9.88
CA ARG A 279 -8.32 -4.53 -10.98
C ARG A 279 -8.41 -5.47 -12.17
N TYR A 280 -7.33 -6.16 -12.52
CA TYR A 280 -7.31 -7.10 -13.64
C TYR A 280 -8.14 -8.34 -13.35
N LEU A 281 -8.01 -8.94 -12.16
CA LEU A 281 -8.83 -10.07 -11.74
C LEU A 281 -10.33 -9.72 -11.79
N ARG A 282 -10.71 -8.54 -11.27
CA ARG A 282 -12.09 -8.03 -11.33
C ARG A 282 -12.59 -7.86 -12.76
N HIS A 283 -11.81 -7.21 -13.62
CA HIS A 283 -12.20 -7.00 -15.02
C HIS A 283 -12.35 -8.32 -15.79
N LEU A 284 -11.57 -9.34 -15.39
CA LEU A 284 -11.64 -10.68 -15.95
C LEU A 284 -12.66 -11.56 -15.23
N ASP A 285 -13.52 -11.07 -14.34
CA ASP A 285 -14.46 -11.91 -13.55
C ASP A 285 -13.77 -13.11 -12.88
N ILE A 286 -12.51 -12.95 -12.46
CA ILE A 286 -11.77 -13.95 -11.69
C ILE A 286 -11.94 -13.58 -10.22
N VAL A 287 -12.70 -14.38 -9.50
CA VAL A 287 -12.81 -14.26 -8.04
C VAL A 287 -11.58 -14.96 -7.41
N PRO A 288 -10.68 -14.24 -6.72
CA PRO A 288 -9.58 -14.87 -6.01
C PRO A 288 -10.12 -15.74 -4.87
N ASP A 289 -9.48 -16.88 -4.64
CA ASP A 289 -9.76 -17.71 -3.46
C ASP A 289 -9.27 -17.01 -2.18
N PRO A 290 -9.70 -17.47 -0.98
CA PRO A 290 -9.34 -16.79 0.26
C PRO A 290 -7.83 -16.62 0.49
N PRO A 291 -6.95 -17.59 0.18
CA PRO A 291 -5.50 -17.39 0.29
C PRO A 291 -4.99 -16.25 -0.62
N LEU A 292 -5.35 -16.25 -1.92
CA LEU A 292 -4.92 -15.20 -2.84
C LEU A 292 -5.52 -13.83 -2.50
N ALA A 293 -6.80 -13.79 -2.10
CA ALA A 293 -7.45 -12.56 -1.67
C ALA A 293 -6.78 -11.96 -0.43
N THR A 294 -6.42 -12.82 0.53
CA THR A 294 -5.66 -12.42 1.73
C THR A 294 -4.28 -11.89 1.36
N ALA A 295 -3.57 -12.56 0.46
CA ALA A 295 -2.25 -12.14 -0.02
C ALA A 295 -2.29 -10.77 -0.70
N LEU A 296 -3.22 -10.57 -1.65
CA LEU A 296 -3.38 -9.29 -2.36
C LEU A 296 -3.74 -8.16 -1.39
N ARG A 297 -4.68 -8.41 -0.46
CA ARG A 297 -5.07 -7.42 0.54
C ARG A 297 -3.89 -7.06 1.46
N TYR A 298 -3.09 -8.04 1.83
CA TYR A 298 -1.92 -7.83 2.66
C TYR A 298 -0.80 -7.10 1.90
N GLY A 299 -0.56 -7.42 0.62
CA GLY A 299 0.37 -6.70 -0.26
C GLY A 299 0.02 -5.20 -0.35
N ILE A 300 -1.24 -4.88 -0.66
CA ILE A 300 -1.73 -3.49 -0.68
C ILE A 300 -1.45 -2.79 0.65
N ARG A 301 -1.74 -3.46 1.77
CA ARG A 301 -1.53 -2.89 3.12
C ARG A 301 -0.04 -2.63 3.39
N VAL A 302 0.86 -3.52 3.02
CA VAL A 302 2.30 -3.36 3.29
C VAL A 302 2.87 -2.17 2.52
N ASP A 303 2.56 -2.06 1.24
CA ASP A 303 3.17 -1.06 0.36
C ASP A 303 2.62 0.34 0.62
N THR A 304 1.31 0.43 0.89
CA THR A 304 0.65 1.67 1.32
C THR A 304 0.92 2.04 2.79
N GLY A 305 1.67 1.23 3.54
CA GLY A 305 1.93 1.47 4.97
C GLY A 305 0.65 1.51 5.81
N GLY A 306 -0.31 0.63 5.51
CA GLY A 306 -1.63 0.63 6.12
C GLY A 306 -2.47 1.84 5.71
N PHE A 307 -2.39 2.24 4.44
CA PHE A 307 -3.07 3.40 3.87
C PHE A 307 -2.57 4.77 4.37
N THR A 308 -1.34 4.84 4.90
CA THR A 308 -0.77 6.07 5.46
C THR A 308 0.24 6.75 4.53
N ARG A 309 0.65 6.08 3.44
CA ARG A 309 1.55 6.62 2.42
C ARG A 309 1.12 6.17 1.03
N ASN A 310 1.38 7.00 0.01
CA ASN A 310 1.20 6.66 -1.41
C ASN A 310 -0.11 5.91 -1.71
N THR A 311 -1.21 6.30 -1.07
CA THR A 311 -2.50 5.62 -1.18
C THR A 311 -3.42 6.37 -2.13
N THR A 312 -4.06 5.63 -3.02
CA THR A 312 -5.05 6.12 -3.98
C THR A 312 -6.45 5.59 -3.66
N THR A 313 -7.47 6.17 -4.29
CA THR A 313 -8.84 5.66 -4.21
C THR A 313 -8.90 4.22 -4.72
N GLU A 314 -8.13 3.91 -5.76
CA GLU A 314 -8.03 2.59 -6.36
C GLU A 314 -7.50 1.55 -5.38
N ASP A 315 -6.53 1.90 -4.52
CA ASP A 315 -6.03 1.01 -3.46
C ASP A 315 -7.12 0.70 -2.42
N LEU A 316 -7.90 1.72 -2.04
CA LEU A 316 -9.02 1.56 -1.10
C LEU A 316 -10.14 0.72 -1.70
N GLU A 317 -10.49 0.93 -2.97
CA GLU A 317 -11.50 0.15 -3.68
C GLU A 317 -11.07 -1.30 -3.88
N ALA A 318 -9.79 -1.55 -4.21
CA ALA A 318 -9.25 -2.90 -4.30
C ALA A 318 -9.27 -3.59 -2.93
N ALA A 319 -8.85 -2.90 -1.87
CA ALA A 319 -8.93 -3.43 -0.51
C ALA A 319 -10.38 -3.71 -0.07
N ALA A 320 -11.33 -2.83 -0.40
CA ALA A 320 -12.75 -3.02 -0.10
C ALA A 320 -13.33 -4.24 -0.86
N TYR A 321 -12.94 -4.43 -2.12
CA TYR A 321 -13.34 -5.59 -2.91
C TYR A 321 -12.81 -6.91 -2.35
N LEU A 322 -11.55 -6.93 -1.88
CA LEU A 322 -10.90 -8.13 -1.33
C LEU A 322 -11.34 -8.44 0.11
N SER A 323 -11.76 -7.43 0.87
CA SER A 323 -12.15 -7.54 2.28
C SER A 323 -13.19 -8.64 2.59
N PRO A 324 -14.26 -8.83 1.82
CA PRO A 324 -15.19 -9.94 2.06
C PRO A 324 -14.67 -11.32 1.63
N LEU A 325 -13.58 -11.39 0.86
CA LEU A 325 -13.03 -12.63 0.30
C LEU A 325 -11.87 -13.20 1.13
N LEU A 326 -11.22 -12.37 1.94
CA LEU A 326 -10.05 -12.80 2.70
C LEU A 326 -10.40 -13.73 3.86
N ASP A 327 -9.41 -14.53 4.24
CA ASP A 327 -9.45 -15.34 5.44
C ASP A 327 -8.77 -14.57 6.59
N THR A 328 -9.56 -14.19 7.58
CA THR A 328 -9.07 -13.42 8.74
C THR A 328 -8.08 -14.22 9.60
N ALA A 329 -8.19 -15.55 9.66
CA ALA A 329 -7.25 -16.39 10.38
C ALA A 329 -5.91 -16.45 9.65
N LEU A 330 -5.91 -16.61 8.32
CA LEU A 330 -4.69 -16.54 7.51
C LEU A 330 -4.03 -15.17 7.62
N LEU A 331 -4.82 -14.08 7.53
CA LEU A 331 -4.28 -12.74 7.70
C LEU A 331 -3.60 -12.56 9.05
N ASN A 332 -4.24 -13.01 10.14
CA ASN A 332 -3.67 -12.94 11.48
C ASN A 332 -2.36 -13.74 11.60
N GLN A 333 -2.28 -14.92 10.96
CA GLN A 333 -1.04 -15.71 10.92
C GLN A 333 0.08 -15.00 10.16
N ILE A 334 -0.26 -14.30 9.07
CA ILE A 334 0.71 -13.52 8.28
C ILE A 334 1.18 -12.29 9.05
N GLU A 335 0.27 -11.54 9.68
CA GLU A 335 0.59 -10.33 10.43
C GLU A 335 1.33 -10.62 11.74
N ASN A 336 0.98 -11.73 12.39
CA ASN A 336 1.53 -12.14 13.68
C ASN A 336 2.09 -13.56 13.59
N PRO A 337 3.18 -13.77 12.83
CA PRO A 337 3.76 -15.09 12.68
C PRO A 337 4.27 -15.57 14.05
N PRO A 338 4.03 -16.84 14.42
CA PRO A 338 4.50 -17.37 15.70
C PRO A 338 6.03 -17.31 15.77
N MET A 339 6.54 -16.81 16.89
CA MET A 339 7.98 -16.78 17.17
C MET A 339 8.41 -18.05 17.89
N SER A 340 9.62 -18.54 17.57
CA SER A 340 10.21 -19.63 18.34
C SER A 340 10.59 -19.16 19.75
N ALA A 341 10.64 -20.08 20.71
CA ALA A 341 11.11 -19.78 22.07
C ALA A 341 12.53 -19.21 22.04
N GLU A 342 13.40 -19.73 21.16
CA GLU A 342 14.77 -19.23 20.99
C GLU A 342 14.80 -17.78 20.49
N THR A 343 13.98 -17.46 19.49
CA THR A 343 13.86 -16.07 18.98
C THR A 343 13.40 -15.14 20.10
N MET A 344 12.43 -15.57 20.91
CA MET A 344 11.94 -14.81 22.07
C MET A 344 13.03 -14.61 23.13
N ASP A 345 13.84 -15.63 23.41
CA ASP A 345 14.96 -15.55 24.34
C ASP A 345 16.07 -14.62 23.84
N ILE A 346 16.34 -14.62 22.53
CA ILE A 346 17.28 -13.69 21.89
C ILE A 346 16.76 -12.26 22.01
N ILE A 347 15.47 -12.01 21.80
CA ILE A 347 14.85 -10.71 22.02
C ILE A 347 14.97 -10.30 23.49
N GLY A 348 14.67 -11.20 24.43
CA GLY A 348 14.80 -10.95 25.87
C GLY A 348 16.23 -10.61 26.29
N ARG A 349 17.23 -11.32 25.77
CA ARG A 349 18.66 -11.01 25.97
C ARG A 349 19.03 -9.67 25.33
N THR A 350 18.52 -9.38 24.13
CA THR A 350 18.75 -8.10 23.44
C THR A 350 18.30 -6.94 24.31
N ILE A 351 17.09 -7.03 24.87
CA ILE A 351 16.53 -6.03 25.78
C ILE A 351 17.42 -5.89 27.02
N ARG A 352 17.73 -7.00 27.71
CA ARG A 352 18.52 -6.96 28.96
C ARG A 352 19.94 -6.41 28.76
N ASN A 353 20.59 -6.73 27.65
CA ASN A 353 22.02 -6.46 27.43
C ASN A 353 22.27 -5.15 26.65
N ARG A 354 21.23 -4.36 26.36
CA ARG A 354 21.36 -3.14 25.55
C ARG A 354 22.28 -2.10 26.20
N GLU A 355 23.18 -1.54 25.42
CA GLU A 355 23.94 -0.34 25.74
C GLU A 355 23.54 0.76 24.75
N ILE A 356 23.16 1.93 25.26
CA ILE A 356 22.71 3.07 24.46
C ILE A 356 23.70 4.22 24.63
N ARG A 357 24.14 4.81 23.52
CA ARG A 357 24.97 6.02 23.47
C ARG A 357 24.42 6.98 22.43
N GLY A 358 23.96 8.15 22.86
CA GLY A 358 23.20 9.05 22.00
C GLY A 358 22.00 8.30 21.40
N SER A 359 21.90 8.28 20.07
CA SER A 359 20.84 7.56 19.35
C SER A 359 21.22 6.15 18.89
N TYR A 360 22.34 5.60 19.36
CA TYR A 360 22.86 4.29 18.95
C TYR A 360 22.67 3.27 20.06
N LEU A 361 22.09 2.13 19.72
CA LEU A 361 21.95 0.97 20.60
C LEU A 361 22.83 -0.17 20.09
N ILE A 362 23.58 -0.79 20.99
CA ILE A 362 24.30 -2.03 20.73
C ILE A 362 23.87 -3.09 21.74
N SER A 363 23.67 -4.32 21.30
CA SER A 363 23.35 -5.43 22.21
C SER A 363 24.00 -6.73 21.78
N PHE A 364 24.64 -7.40 22.74
CA PHE A 364 25.26 -8.70 22.53
C PHE A 364 24.41 -9.78 23.18
N VAL A 365 23.99 -10.74 22.36
CA VAL A 365 23.13 -11.85 22.78
C VAL A 365 23.89 -13.15 22.98
N GLU A 366 25.20 -13.09 23.20
CA GLU A 366 26.04 -14.26 23.45
C GLU A 366 25.88 -15.31 22.34
N PHE A 367 25.74 -16.60 22.69
CA PHE A 367 25.58 -17.69 21.73
C PHE A 367 24.16 -17.76 21.18
N ILE A 368 24.07 -18.02 19.88
CA ILE A 368 22.82 -18.18 19.12
C ILE A 368 22.88 -19.44 18.26
N THR A 369 21.74 -20.03 17.95
CA THR A 369 21.60 -21.04 16.89
C THR A 369 20.70 -20.56 15.75
N ASP A 370 19.78 -19.63 16.02
CA ASP A 370 18.96 -18.93 15.03
C ASP A 370 19.54 -17.55 14.65
N ARG A 371 20.10 -17.45 13.45
CA ARG A 371 20.61 -16.18 12.90
C ARG A 371 19.50 -15.21 12.51
N ASP A 372 18.33 -15.71 12.13
CA ASP A 372 17.20 -14.89 11.69
C ASP A 372 16.56 -14.14 12.87
N ALA A 373 16.91 -14.50 14.12
CA ALA A 373 16.48 -13.79 15.32
C ALA A 373 17.17 -12.43 15.53
N LEU A 374 18.42 -12.24 15.08
CA LEU A 374 19.14 -10.97 15.27
C LEU A 374 18.49 -9.79 14.49
N PRO A 375 18.09 -9.95 13.21
CA PRO A 375 17.24 -9.00 12.50
C PRO A 375 15.99 -8.57 13.26
N GLN A 376 15.25 -9.54 13.80
CA GLN A 376 13.97 -9.29 14.48
C GLN A 376 14.19 -8.53 15.78
N ALA A 377 15.20 -8.92 16.56
CA ALA A 377 15.57 -8.21 17.77
C ALA A 377 16.03 -6.77 17.48
N ALA A 378 16.82 -6.55 16.42
CA ALA A 378 17.26 -5.22 16.03
C ALA A 378 16.10 -4.31 15.59
N GLU A 379 15.13 -4.86 14.85
CA GLU A 379 13.93 -4.14 14.40
C GLU A 379 13.02 -3.76 15.57
N LEU A 380 12.86 -4.65 16.55
CA LEU A 380 12.12 -4.32 17.78
C LEU A 380 12.79 -3.20 18.57
N MET A 381 14.12 -3.22 18.70
CA MET A 381 14.86 -2.19 19.46
C MET A 381 14.83 -0.81 18.81
N LEU A 382 14.57 -0.71 17.49
CA LEU A 382 14.36 0.58 16.83
C LEU A 382 13.08 1.29 17.26
N GLN A 383 12.13 0.57 17.85
CA GLN A 383 10.90 1.20 18.39
C GLN A 383 11.16 1.93 19.71
N MET A 384 12.35 1.79 20.31
CA MET A 384 12.68 2.44 21.57
C MET A 384 12.88 3.94 21.39
N GLU A 385 12.26 4.74 22.25
CA GLU A 385 12.37 6.19 22.21
C GLU A 385 13.84 6.64 22.28
N GLY A 386 14.22 7.58 21.41
CA GLY A 386 15.59 8.11 21.33
C GLY A 386 16.58 7.25 20.56
N VAL A 387 16.23 6.04 20.12
CA VAL A 387 17.11 5.16 19.34
C VAL A 387 16.82 5.33 17.83
N SER A 388 17.85 5.65 17.05
CA SER A 388 17.75 5.73 15.59
C SER A 388 18.57 4.67 14.87
N THR A 389 19.55 4.07 15.54
CA THR A 389 20.44 3.05 14.96
C THR A 389 20.70 1.93 15.97
N VAL A 390 20.56 0.69 15.52
CA VAL A 390 20.70 -0.52 16.35
C VAL A 390 21.72 -1.46 15.73
N LEU A 391 22.60 -2.06 16.55
CA LEU A 391 23.39 -3.25 16.23
C LEU A 391 23.11 -4.35 17.25
N VAL A 392 22.57 -5.48 16.80
CA VAL A 392 22.45 -6.71 17.59
C VAL A 392 23.40 -7.75 17.04
N PHE A 393 24.13 -8.44 17.91
CA PHE A 393 25.08 -9.47 17.48
C PHE A 393 25.17 -10.63 18.45
N GLY A 394 25.58 -11.78 17.93
CA GLY A 394 25.76 -13.02 18.68
C GLY A 394 26.86 -13.90 18.06
N ILE A 395 27.27 -14.93 18.78
CA ILE A 395 28.22 -15.94 18.33
C ILE A 395 27.43 -17.14 17.83
N ASP A 396 27.60 -17.48 16.55
CA ASP A 396 27.18 -18.75 15.98
C ASP A 396 28.44 -19.54 15.59
N LYS A 397 28.68 -20.64 16.31
CA LYS A 397 29.89 -21.47 16.20
C LYS A 397 31.16 -20.62 16.37
N ASP A 398 31.98 -20.54 15.32
CA ASP A 398 33.25 -19.84 15.25
C ASP A 398 33.12 -18.41 14.69
N LYS A 399 31.89 -17.89 14.55
CA LYS A 399 31.64 -16.61 13.89
C LYS A 399 30.74 -15.69 14.71
N VAL A 400 31.05 -14.41 14.68
CA VAL A 400 30.19 -13.34 15.18
C VAL A 400 29.25 -12.90 14.07
N GLN A 401 27.96 -13.10 14.27
CA GLN A 401 26.89 -12.65 13.39
C GLN A 401 26.42 -11.27 13.83
N LEU A 402 26.35 -10.32 12.90
CA LEU A 402 25.98 -8.94 13.11
C LEU A 402 24.69 -8.62 12.34
N SER A 403 23.75 -7.93 12.98
CA SER A 403 22.56 -7.39 12.33
C SER A 403 22.33 -5.95 12.78
N ALA A 404 22.39 -5.02 11.83
CA ALA A 404 22.19 -3.60 12.07
C ALA A 404 20.95 -3.05 11.37
N ARG A 405 20.25 -2.14 12.03
CA ARG A 405 19.08 -1.43 11.51
C ARG A 405 19.16 0.07 11.84
N SER A 406 18.64 0.93 10.98
CA SER A 406 18.61 2.37 11.20
C SER A 406 17.41 3.01 10.51
N VAL A 407 16.80 3.97 11.19
CA VAL A 407 15.78 4.88 10.62
C VAL A 407 16.38 6.26 10.31
N ASP A 408 17.66 6.48 10.59
CA ASP A 408 18.35 7.74 10.31
C ASP A 408 18.88 7.75 8.88
N SER A 409 18.23 8.53 8.01
CA SER A 409 18.60 8.65 6.59
C SER A 409 19.99 9.25 6.35
N ARG A 410 20.62 9.84 7.38
CA ARG A 410 21.97 10.42 7.29
C ARG A 410 23.07 9.36 7.45
N ILE A 411 22.72 8.14 7.88
CA ILE A 411 23.66 7.05 8.12
C ILE A 411 23.53 6.02 7.00
N ASN A 412 24.66 5.56 6.47
CA ASN A 412 24.72 4.38 5.60
C ASN A 412 25.32 3.20 6.39
N LEU A 413 24.45 2.27 6.82
CA LEU A 413 24.87 1.12 7.64
C LEU A 413 25.81 0.17 6.92
N ALA A 414 25.64 -0.04 5.61
CA ALA A 414 26.56 -0.87 4.84
C ALA A 414 27.99 -0.31 4.93
N PHE A 415 28.14 0.99 4.68
CA PHE A 415 29.42 1.67 4.80
C PHE A 415 29.95 1.67 6.24
N LEU A 416 29.09 1.90 7.23
CA LEU A 416 29.46 1.92 8.65
C LEU A 416 29.98 0.56 9.12
N LEU A 417 29.27 -0.54 8.81
CA LEU A 417 29.72 -1.88 9.18
C LEU A 417 30.97 -2.30 8.40
N GLN A 418 31.09 -1.93 7.12
CA GLN A 418 32.32 -2.16 6.36
C GLN A 418 33.53 -1.43 6.94
N LYS A 419 33.34 -0.17 7.37
CA LYS A 419 34.36 0.61 8.07
C LYS A 419 34.74 -0.05 9.41
N ALA A 420 33.79 -0.62 10.13
CA ALA A 420 34.03 -1.25 11.43
C ALA A 420 34.67 -2.65 11.32
N PHE A 421 34.23 -3.49 10.38
CA PHE A 421 34.51 -4.93 10.37
C PHE A 421 35.22 -5.44 9.10
N GLY A 422 35.36 -4.58 8.09
CA GLY A 422 36.02 -4.88 6.82
C GLY A 422 35.03 -5.21 5.70
N PHE A 423 35.40 -4.84 4.47
CA PHE A 423 34.55 -4.97 3.27
C PHE A 423 34.11 -6.41 2.97
N MET A 424 34.97 -7.40 3.28
CA MET A 424 34.67 -8.82 3.06
C MET A 424 33.77 -9.43 4.13
N ASN A 425 33.61 -8.77 5.28
CA ASN A 425 32.93 -9.31 6.46
C ASN A 425 31.57 -8.66 6.72
N ALA A 426 31.25 -7.55 6.06
CA ALA A 426 30.01 -6.83 6.28
C ALA A 426 29.51 -6.13 5.01
N GLY A 427 28.19 -5.94 4.93
CA GLY A 427 27.54 -5.30 3.80
C GLY A 427 26.04 -5.15 4.01
N GLY A 428 25.34 -4.72 2.96
CA GLY A 428 23.90 -4.52 2.96
C GLY A 428 23.50 -3.20 2.31
N HIS A 429 22.43 -2.59 2.82
CA HIS A 429 21.85 -1.34 2.37
C HIS A 429 22.05 -0.21 3.39
N ALA A 430 21.63 1.00 3.05
CA ALA A 430 21.81 2.17 3.90
C ALA A 430 21.11 2.04 5.27
N ASN A 431 19.91 1.47 5.31
CA ASN A 431 19.08 1.32 6.52
C ASN A 431 19.13 -0.10 7.16
N MET A 432 19.70 -1.08 6.46
CA MET A 432 19.76 -2.48 6.90
C MET A 432 21.08 -3.09 6.47
N ALA A 433 21.91 -3.51 7.42
CA ALA A 433 23.18 -4.15 7.12
C ALA A 433 23.40 -5.39 8.00
N ALA A 434 24.23 -6.29 7.53
CA ALA A 434 24.62 -7.49 8.25
C ALA A 434 26.12 -7.72 8.11
N GLY A 435 26.66 -8.59 8.97
CA GLY A 435 28.06 -8.98 8.88
C GLY A 435 28.32 -10.31 9.58
N CYS A 436 29.42 -10.92 9.19
CA CYS A 436 29.90 -12.19 9.72
C CYS A 436 31.42 -12.05 9.91
N VAL A 437 31.88 -12.10 11.16
CA VAL A 437 33.29 -11.93 11.51
C VAL A 437 33.80 -13.22 12.14
N ASP A 438 34.84 -13.82 11.59
CA ASP A 438 35.45 -15.01 12.19
C ASP A 438 36.09 -14.68 13.54
N LEU A 439 35.89 -15.52 14.55
CA LEU A 439 36.51 -15.37 15.87
C LEU A 439 38.03 -15.62 15.83
N GLY A 440 38.52 -16.30 14.79
CA GLY A 440 39.94 -16.64 14.64
C GLY A 440 40.47 -17.41 15.84
N ILE A 441 41.68 -17.06 16.31
CA ILE A 441 42.35 -17.68 17.47
C ILE A 441 41.56 -17.58 18.78
N PHE A 442 40.53 -16.72 18.86
CA PHE A 442 39.67 -16.62 20.04
C PHE A 442 38.59 -17.71 20.07
N GLY A 443 38.35 -18.42 18.96
CA GLY A 443 37.43 -19.57 18.92
C GLY A 443 37.87 -20.75 19.80
N ASP A 444 39.17 -20.87 20.07
CA ASP A 444 39.77 -21.95 20.88
C ASP A 444 39.77 -21.65 22.39
N VAL A 445 39.20 -20.50 22.82
CA VAL A 445 39.07 -20.15 24.24
C VAL A 445 38.00 -21.02 24.88
N ASN A 446 38.41 -21.97 25.72
CA ASN A 446 37.48 -22.89 26.41
C ASN A 446 36.54 -22.20 27.43
N ASP A 447 36.86 -20.97 27.87
CA ASP A 447 35.99 -20.20 28.75
C ASP A 447 35.02 -19.30 27.96
N LYS A 448 33.75 -19.72 27.91
CA LYS A 448 32.66 -18.97 27.28
C LYS A 448 32.49 -17.55 27.83
N LYS A 449 32.81 -17.31 29.11
CA LYS A 449 32.67 -15.98 29.73
C LYS A 449 33.73 -15.00 29.20
N SER A 450 34.98 -15.43 29.18
CA SER A 450 36.09 -14.65 28.62
C SER A 450 35.89 -14.37 27.13
N LEU A 451 35.48 -15.39 26.35
CA LEU A 451 35.17 -15.19 24.94
C LEU A 451 34.06 -14.14 24.75
N SER A 452 32.95 -14.28 25.47
CA SER A 452 31.82 -13.34 25.43
C SER A 452 32.25 -11.90 25.73
N ARG A 453 33.09 -11.70 26.75
CA ARG A 453 33.59 -10.38 27.14
C ARG A 453 34.49 -9.78 26.05
N ILE A 454 35.46 -10.53 25.55
CA ILE A 454 36.39 -10.08 24.51
C ILE A 454 35.64 -9.74 23.23
N THR A 455 34.71 -10.61 22.81
CA THR A 455 33.87 -10.38 21.63
C THR A 455 33.02 -9.11 21.79
N PHE A 456 32.36 -8.93 22.94
CA PHE A 456 31.57 -7.72 23.20
C PHE A 456 32.43 -6.46 23.13
N ASP A 457 33.56 -6.43 23.85
CA ASP A 457 34.46 -5.28 23.89
C ASP A 457 35.01 -4.93 22.49
N ALA A 458 35.41 -5.94 21.71
CA ALA A 458 35.96 -5.75 20.37
C ALA A 458 34.91 -5.19 19.39
N VAL A 459 33.70 -5.78 19.37
CA VAL A 459 32.62 -5.34 18.48
C VAL A 459 32.12 -3.95 18.89
N ARG A 460 31.90 -3.72 20.19
CA ARG A 460 31.50 -2.41 20.75
C ARG A 460 32.47 -1.32 20.33
N LYS A 461 33.77 -1.54 20.56
CA LYS A 461 34.80 -0.55 20.24
C LYS A 461 34.84 -0.21 18.75
N LYS A 462 34.81 -1.23 17.89
CA LYS A 462 34.82 -1.04 16.43
C LYS A 462 33.58 -0.30 15.94
N PHE A 463 32.39 -0.67 16.43
CA PHE A 463 31.13 -0.06 16.02
C PHE A 463 31.05 1.42 16.40
N PHE A 464 31.27 1.75 17.68
CA PHE A 464 31.20 3.16 18.12
C PHE A 464 32.31 4.02 17.51
N SER A 465 33.53 3.49 17.35
CA SER A 465 34.60 4.20 16.66
C SER A 465 34.26 4.48 15.19
N ALA A 466 33.66 3.52 14.48
CA ALA A 466 33.22 3.72 13.11
C ALA A 466 32.11 4.78 13.00
N ALA A 467 31.20 4.79 13.98
CA ALA A 467 30.11 5.76 14.12
C ALA A 467 30.56 7.16 14.61
N GLY A 468 31.83 7.33 14.99
CA GLY A 468 32.35 8.61 15.51
C GLY A 468 31.86 8.96 16.92
N ILE A 469 31.56 7.95 17.74
CA ILE A 469 31.11 8.10 19.14
C ILE A 469 32.28 7.84 20.07
N ASP A 470 32.60 8.81 20.93
CA ASP A 470 33.68 8.69 21.90
C ASP A 470 33.40 7.60 22.94
N LEU A 471 34.40 6.77 23.18
CA LEU A 471 34.34 5.71 24.17
C LEU A 471 34.78 6.26 25.54
N GLU A 472 33.84 6.77 26.34
CA GLU A 472 34.12 6.92 27.77
C GLU A 472 34.50 5.54 28.34
N LYS A 473 35.65 5.47 29.03
CA LYS A 473 36.11 4.26 29.71
C LYS A 473 35.14 3.96 30.85
N ARG A 474 34.49 2.79 30.80
CA ARG A 474 33.84 2.23 31.98
C ARG A 474 34.93 1.73 32.92
N GLU A 475 34.98 2.23 34.15
CA GLU A 475 35.64 1.47 35.23
C GLU A 475 34.86 0.16 35.38
N ILE A 476 35.59 -0.95 35.38
CA ILE A 476 35.04 -2.28 35.61
C ILE A 476 34.73 -2.35 37.10
N PRO A 477 33.48 -2.57 37.54
CA PRO A 477 33.23 -2.86 38.94
C PRO A 477 33.88 -4.21 39.26
N ASP A 478 34.86 -4.19 40.16
CA ASP A 478 35.27 -5.40 40.85
C ASP A 478 34.10 -5.79 41.79
N GLU A 479 33.66 -7.04 41.65
CA GLU A 479 32.60 -7.72 42.42
C GLU A 479 31.13 -7.59 41.91
N LEU A 480 30.60 -8.75 41.53
CA LEU A 480 29.18 -9.07 41.43
C LEU A 480 28.59 -9.11 42.86
N GLU A 481 28.05 -8.00 43.35
CA GLU A 481 27.11 -8.04 44.47
C GLU A 481 25.65 -7.98 44.00
N LEU A 482 24.88 -8.93 44.51
CA LEU A 482 23.44 -9.04 44.39
C LEU A 482 22.76 -7.71 44.77
N ILE A 483 21.89 -7.19 43.92
CA ILE A 483 20.79 -6.33 44.38
C ILE A 483 19.51 -7.16 44.38
N ALA A 484 19.40 -7.96 45.44
CA ALA A 484 18.14 -8.29 46.05
C ALA A 484 17.94 -7.35 47.24
N SER A 485 17.61 -6.08 46.99
CA SER A 485 16.96 -5.21 47.98
C SER A 485 16.64 -3.84 47.37
N ASN A 486 15.39 -3.64 46.97
CA ASN A 486 14.73 -2.38 47.25
C ASN A 486 13.41 -2.72 47.95
N SER A 487 13.57 -3.03 49.23
CA SER A 487 12.54 -2.89 50.24
C SER A 487 12.07 -1.43 50.27
N ILE A 488 10.78 -1.28 50.01
CA ILE A 488 9.89 -0.18 50.35
C ILE A 488 10.28 0.48 51.68
N LYS A 489 10.39 1.81 51.67
CA LYS A 489 10.21 2.80 52.76
C LYS A 489 10.43 4.18 52.10
N ASN A 490 9.54 5.17 52.11
CA ASN A 490 8.22 5.40 52.68
C ASN A 490 7.47 6.30 51.69
#